data_AF-A0A2N3BMK5-F1
#
_entry.id   AF-A0A2N3BMK5-F1
#
_cell.length_a   1.000
_cell.length_b   1.000
_cell.length_c   1.000
_cell.angle_alpha   90.00
_cell.angle_beta   90.00
_cell.angle_gamma   90.00
#
_symmetry.space_group_name_H-M   'P 1'
#
loop_
_entity.id
_entity.type
_entity.pdbx_description
1 polymer ?
#
loop_
_entity_poly.entity_id
_entity_poly.type
_entity_poly.pdbx_seq_one_letter_code
_entity_poly.pdbx_strand_id
1 'polypeptide(L)'
;MLRSLDIRDMLIIDRLEMLFDPGLNVLTGETGAGKSILLDCLGFVLGGRGRGDLLRAGAGQGAVTAVFDLAPDHPARAVLDEAGLGGDAGDEVILRRLVTADGRSTAFVNDRRVSAEALRGLAERLVEIHGQHDDGGLLNPRGHRQLLDAFAGSAAELEAVRRAWGTLQGARRDLAAAEAALAAVRAEEDYLRHAVDELDRLAPQPGEDASLDATRRSMQAAGRIRDDVARALQALGPNGAEALIGDAGRWLDTVADRAEGRLDGAIAALGRCLTELGEASQGVERCLEALSVDPAALEAVADRLFAIRGLARKHGVAPDDLAGFAEGLRQRLAALDGGADDLRRLAGGLAAAEAGYRTAAAALSDRRRAAAGRLDRA
;
A
#
# COMPACT_ATOMS: atom_id res chain seq x y z
N MET A 1 2.65 21.28 45.79
CA MET A 1 3.41 21.18 47.06
C MET A 1 2.83 20.03 47.88
N LEU A 2 3.68 19.20 48.50
CA LEU A 2 3.23 18.19 49.49
C LEU A 2 2.71 18.90 50.75
N ARG A 3 1.46 18.64 51.14
CA ARG A 3 0.77 19.25 52.30
C ARG A 3 0.79 18.32 53.51
N SER A 4 0.48 17.04 53.31
CA SER A 4 0.48 16.06 54.38
C SER A 4 0.97 14.69 53.93
N LEU A 5 1.47 13.92 54.89
CA LEU A 5 1.83 12.51 54.74
C LEU A 5 1.27 11.73 55.93
N ASP A 6 0.34 10.83 55.64
CA ASP A 6 -0.29 9.93 56.60
C ASP A 6 0.20 8.50 56.37
N ILE A 7 0.70 7.87 57.43
CA ILE A 7 1.26 6.52 57.39
C ILE A 7 0.56 5.66 58.44
N ARG A 8 0.12 4.46 58.04
CA ARG A 8 -0.48 3.47 58.93
C ARG A 8 0.11 2.09 58.69
N ASP A 9 0.49 1.43 59.78
CA ASP A 9 0.97 0.04 59.78
C ASP A 9 2.15 -0.23 58.81
N MET A 10 3.10 0.70 58.74
CA MET A 10 4.29 0.59 57.89
C MET A 10 5.56 0.49 58.73
N LEU A 11 6.38 -0.54 58.49
CA LEU A 11 7.63 -0.79 59.22
C LEU A 11 7.42 -0.73 60.75
N ILE A 12 8.02 0.26 61.44
CA ILE A 12 7.87 0.48 62.89
C ILE A 12 6.76 1.49 63.25
N ILE A 13 6.06 2.06 62.26
CA ILE A 13 5.03 3.09 62.43
C ILE A 13 3.66 2.42 62.55
N ASP A 14 3.02 2.55 63.71
CA ASP A 14 1.59 2.23 63.89
C ASP A 14 0.73 3.28 63.17
N ARG A 15 0.94 4.54 63.54
CA ARG A 15 0.27 5.70 62.95
C ARG A 15 1.20 6.91 63.00
N LEU A 16 1.32 7.60 61.87
CA LEU A 16 1.96 8.91 61.77
C LEU A 16 1.11 9.81 60.88
N GLU A 17 0.99 11.06 61.28
CA GLU A 17 0.38 12.14 60.51
C GLU A 17 1.35 13.31 60.56
N MET A 18 1.78 13.78 59.40
CA MET A 18 2.77 14.83 59.26
C MET A 18 2.26 15.89 58.31
N LEU A 19 2.35 17.16 58.71
CA LEU A 19 2.02 18.32 57.89
C LEU A 19 3.30 19.02 57.44
N PHE A 20 3.31 19.53 56.22
CA PHE A 20 4.44 20.23 55.61
C PHE A 20 4.07 21.68 55.31
N ASP A 21 4.99 22.59 55.62
CA ASP A 21 4.85 24.01 55.33
C ASP A 21 5.62 24.39 54.04
N PRO A 22 5.25 25.49 53.36
CA PRO A 22 5.96 25.92 52.17
C PRO A 22 7.43 26.25 52.47
N GLY A 23 8.32 25.91 51.55
CA GLY A 23 9.75 26.20 51.67
C GLY A 23 10.55 25.06 52.31
N LEU A 24 11.49 25.40 53.20
CA LEU A 24 12.44 24.44 53.77
C LEU A 24 11.85 23.74 55.00
N ASN A 25 11.59 22.44 54.86
CA ASN A 25 11.22 21.56 55.98
C ASN A 25 12.45 20.75 56.41
N VAL A 26 12.87 20.88 57.67
CA VAL A 26 14.04 20.17 58.21
C VAL A 26 13.60 19.13 59.22
N LEU A 27 13.83 17.85 58.90
CA LEU A 27 13.56 16.72 59.78
C LEU A 27 14.84 16.34 60.55
N THR A 28 14.81 16.45 61.88
CA THR A 28 15.93 16.10 62.78
C THR A 28 15.54 14.96 63.73
N GLY A 29 16.51 14.26 64.30
CA GLY A 29 16.29 13.15 65.23
C GLY A 29 17.59 12.46 65.65
N GLU A 30 17.48 11.50 66.59
CA GLU A 30 18.63 10.81 67.19
C GLU A 30 19.18 9.67 66.31
N THR A 31 18.33 9.01 65.51
CA THR A 31 18.73 7.94 64.58
C THR A 31 18.25 8.23 63.16
N GLY A 32 19.05 7.83 62.16
CA GLY A 32 18.71 8.01 60.74
C GLY A 32 17.55 7.13 60.24
N ALA A 33 17.08 6.18 61.04
CA ALA A 33 16.04 5.23 60.67
C ALA A 33 14.69 5.91 60.38
N GLY A 34 14.27 6.87 61.22
CA GLY A 34 12.98 7.55 61.05
C GLY A 34 12.89 8.35 59.74
N LYS A 35 13.98 9.02 59.34
CA LYS A 35 14.05 9.74 58.07
C LYS A 35 13.97 8.78 56.88
N SER A 36 14.72 7.68 56.91
CA SER A 36 14.70 6.69 55.83
C SER A 36 13.32 6.06 55.67
N ILE A 37 12.64 5.71 56.77
CA ILE A 37 11.27 5.18 56.74
C ILE A 37 10.29 6.16 56.09
N LEU A 38 10.41 7.45 56.38
CA LEU A 38 9.56 8.48 55.77
C LEU A 38 9.78 8.59 54.27
N LEU A 39 11.05 8.58 53.83
CA LEU A 39 11.39 8.61 52.41
C LEU A 39 10.96 7.33 51.68
N ASP A 40 11.06 6.17 52.33
CA ASP A 40 10.58 4.90 51.78
C ASP A 40 9.05 4.89 51.62
N CYS A 41 8.32 5.43 52.61
CA CYS A 41 6.87 5.55 52.53
C CYS A 41 6.44 6.57 51.47
N LEU A 42 7.14 7.70 51.35
CA LEU A 42 6.90 8.69 50.30
C LEU A 42 7.20 8.11 48.90
N GLY A 43 8.32 7.40 48.74
CA GLY A 43 8.64 6.69 47.51
C GLY A 43 7.62 5.60 47.18
N PHE A 44 7.11 4.90 48.19
CA PHE A 44 6.05 3.90 48.03
C PHE A 44 4.75 4.53 47.50
N VAL A 45 4.25 5.61 48.10
CA VAL A 45 3.00 6.24 47.62
C VAL A 45 3.16 6.84 46.22
N LEU A 46 4.37 7.25 45.84
CA LEU A 46 4.72 7.77 44.51
C LEU A 46 4.98 6.68 43.44
N GLY A 47 4.69 5.41 43.73
CA GLY A 47 4.79 4.35 42.71
C GLY A 47 6.18 3.73 42.54
N GLY A 48 7.10 4.02 43.47
CA GLY A 48 8.37 3.31 43.60
C GLY A 48 8.15 1.80 43.77
N ARG A 49 9.13 1.01 43.28
CA ARG A 49 9.15 -0.44 43.52
C ARG A 49 9.49 -0.64 45.00
N GLY A 50 8.48 -0.99 45.81
CA GLY A 50 8.68 -1.27 47.22
C GLY A 50 9.70 -2.40 47.38
N ARG A 51 10.71 -2.18 48.22
CA ARG A 51 11.48 -3.29 48.79
C ARG A 51 10.49 -4.13 49.60
N GLY A 52 10.54 -5.46 49.42
CA GLY A 52 9.71 -6.36 50.21
C GLY A 52 9.87 -6.03 51.70
N ASP A 53 8.74 -6.04 52.42
CA ASP A 53 8.64 -5.84 53.87
C ASP A 53 8.43 -4.41 54.36
N LEU A 54 7.72 -3.56 53.59
CA LEU A 54 7.23 -2.27 54.10
C LEU A 54 6.07 -2.41 55.11
N LEU A 55 5.38 -3.54 55.13
CA LEU A 55 4.27 -3.79 56.05
C LEU A 55 4.80 -4.08 57.46
N ARG A 56 4.19 -3.46 58.48
CA ARG A 56 4.53 -3.74 59.87
C ARG A 56 4.28 -5.20 60.24
N ALA A 57 5.20 -5.80 60.99
CA ALA A 57 5.05 -7.18 61.47
C ALA A 57 3.76 -7.34 62.30
N GLY A 58 2.91 -8.30 61.90
CA GLY A 58 1.62 -8.56 62.54
C GLY A 58 0.44 -7.74 62.01
N ALA A 59 0.65 -6.79 61.09
CA ALA A 59 -0.43 -6.05 60.45
C ALA A 59 -0.99 -6.82 59.23
N GLY A 60 -2.31 -6.76 59.04
CA GLY A 60 -2.95 -7.36 57.85
C GLY A 60 -2.88 -6.48 56.60
N GLN A 61 -2.77 -5.16 56.80
CA GLN A 61 -2.74 -4.14 55.75
C GLN A 61 -2.01 -2.89 56.25
N GLY A 62 -1.28 -2.22 55.36
CA GLY A 62 -0.65 -0.93 55.58
C GLY A 62 -1.09 0.09 54.54
N ALA A 63 -1.03 1.37 54.89
CA ALA A 63 -1.48 2.46 54.05
C ALA A 63 -0.56 3.68 54.15
N VAL A 64 -0.27 4.29 53.01
CA VAL A 64 0.36 5.60 52.94
C VAL A 64 -0.51 6.53 52.10
N THR A 65 -0.80 7.71 52.62
CA THR A 65 -1.55 8.76 51.92
C THR A 65 -0.71 10.03 51.89
N ALA A 66 -0.57 10.64 50.71
CA ALA A 66 0.11 11.92 50.52
C ALA A 66 -0.84 12.89 49.84
N VAL A 67 -0.98 14.08 50.40
CA VAL A 67 -1.84 15.14 49.85
C VAL A 67 -0.97 16.21 49.21
N PHE A 68 -1.27 16.55 47.97
CA PHE A 68 -0.58 17.58 47.20
C PHE A 68 -1.52 18.71 46.85
N ASP A 69 -1.05 19.94 47.01
CA ASP A 69 -1.71 21.15 46.53
C ASP A 69 -1.09 21.56 45.17
N LEU A 70 -1.88 21.61 44.10
CA LEU A 70 -1.42 21.86 42.73
C LEU A 70 -1.90 23.22 42.22
N ALA A 71 -0.95 24.06 41.83
CA ALA A 71 -1.24 25.28 41.10
C ALA A 71 -2.02 24.99 39.80
N PRO A 72 -2.86 25.93 39.31
CA PRO A 72 -3.67 25.75 38.09
C PRO A 72 -2.87 25.38 36.84
N ASP A 73 -1.60 25.79 36.75
CA ASP A 73 -0.70 25.58 35.62
C ASP A 73 0.29 24.42 35.83
N HIS A 74 0.14 23.64 36.91
CA HIS A 74 1.09 22.58 37.25
C HIS A 74 1.08 21.43 36.22
N PRO A 75 2.25 20.94 35.74
CA PRO A 75 2.34 19.95 34.66
C PRO A 75 1.70 18.58 35.00
N ALA A 76 1.56 18.25 36.28
CA ALA A 76 0.86 17.03 36.71
C ALA A 76 -0.63 17.01 36.32
N ARG A 77 -1.26 18.18 36.05
CA ARG A 77 -2.67 18.25 35.64
C ARG A 77 -2.93 17.58 34.29
N ALA A 78 -2.02 17.72 33.32
CA ALA A 78 -2.12 17.03 32.04
C ALA A 78 -2.15 15.50 32.21
N VAL A 79 -1.34 14.97 33.14
CA VAL A 79 -1.32 13.53 33.45
C VAL A 79 -2.63 13.08 34.10
N LEU A 80 -3.24 13.92 34.94
CA LEU A 80 -4.57 13.64 35.51
C LEU A 80 -5.65 13.62 34.43
N ASP A 81 -5.62 14.56 33.48
CA ASP A 81 -6.57 14.61 32.37
C ASP A 81 -6.45 13.39 31.46
N GLU A 82 -5.23 13.01 31.08
CA GLU A 82 -4.94 11.82 30.26
C GLU A 82 -5.40 10.53 30.96
N ALA A 83 -5.30 10.46 32.29
CA ALA A 83 -5.78 9.34 33.09
C ALA A 83 -7.30 9.38 33.37
N GLY A 84 -8.02 10.39 32.89
CA GLY A 84 -9.45 10.58 33.11
C GLY A 84 -9.82 10.97 34.56
N LEU A 85 -8.90 11.62 35.27
CA LEU A 85 -8.99 12.02 36.69
C LEU A 85 -9.12 13.54 36.89
N GLY A 86 -9.06 14.35 35.83
CA GLY A 86 -9.04 15.81 35.93
C GLY A 86 -10.38 16.48 36.30
N GLY A 87 -11.52 15.81 36.08
CA GLY A 87 -12.85 16.43 36.17
C GLY A 87 -13.36 16.75 37.59
N ASP A 88 -12.81 16.13 38.63
CA ASP A 88 -13.25 16.27 40.03
C ASP A 88 -12.12 16.72 40.98
N ALA A 89 -10.92 16.97 40.45
CA ALA A 89 -9.80 17.43 41.28
C ALA A 89 -9.96 18.92 41.54
N GLY A 90 -10.25 19.29 42.79
CA GLY A 90 -10.01 20.65 43.26
C GLY A 90 -8.51 21.00 43.20
N ASP A 91 -8.07 21.96 43.99
CA ASP A 91 -6.64 22.28 44.05
C ASP A 91 -5.81 21.16 44.73
N GLU A 92 -6.48 20.21 45.39
CA GLU A 92 -5.85 19.10 46.10
C GLU A 92 -5.90 17.76 45.33
N VAL A 93 -4.76 17.05 45.36
CA VAL A 93 -4.58 15.71 44.82
C VAL A 93 -4.13 14.77 45.94
N ILE A 94 -4.96 13.77 46.23
CA ILE A 94 -4.73 12.78 47.28
C ILE A 94 -4.24 11.50 46.65
N LEU A 95 -2.97 11.17 46.86
CA LEU A 95 -2.39 9.89 46.48
C LEU A 95 -2.47 8.94 47.66
N ARG A 96 -3.07 7.77 47.49
CA ARG A 96 -3.15 6.74 48.53
C ARG A 96 -2.70 5.40 47.99
N ARG A 97 -1.80 4.72 48.69
CA ARG A 97 -1.34 3.38 48.34
C ARG A 97 -1.48 2.43 49.52
N LEU A 98 -2.11 1.29 49.25
CA LEU A 98 -2.31 0.22 50.21
C LEU A 98 -1.38 -0.94 49.88
N VAL A 99 -0.88 -1.63 50.91
CA VAL A 99 -0.17 -2.91 50.80
C VAL A 99 -0.79 -3.92 51.75
N THR A 100 -1.02 -5.14 51.29
CA THR A 100 -1.55 -6.24 52.10
C THR A 100 -0.46 -7.25 52.45
N ALA A 101 -0.71 -8.11 53.45
CA ALA A 101 0.26 -9.11 53.92
C ALA A 101 0.75 -10.10 52.84
N ASP A 102 0.00 -10.25 51.75
CA ASP A 102 0.36 -11.04 50.57
C ASP A 102 1.22 -10.28 49.55
N GLY A 103 1.66 -9.06 49.87
CA GLY A 103 2.52 -8.22 49.03
C GLY A 103 1.80 -7.50 47.89
N ARG A 104 0.48 -7.66 47.74
CA ARG A 104 -0.29 -6.92 46.73
C ARG A 104 -0.38 -5.45 47.15
N SER A 105 -0.14 -4.55 46.19
CA SER A 105 -0.33 -3.12 46.40
C SER A 105 -1.37 -2.54 45.45
N THR A 106 -2.19 -1.63 45.97
CA THR A 106 -3.23 -0.94 45.19
C THR A 106 -3.06 0.57 45.39
N ALA A 107 -3.08 1.32 44.30
CA ALA A 107 -2.94 2.77 44.30
C ALA A 107 -4.24 3.47 43.93
N PHE A 108 -4.47 4.62 44.54
CA PHE A 108 -5.62 5.48 44.36
C PHE A 108 -5.17 6.93 44.20
N VAL A 109 -5.89 7.67 43.37
CA VAL A 109 -5.80 9.12 43.20
C VAL A 109 -7.21 9.67 43.39
N ASN A 110 -7.42 10.56 44.36
CA ASN A 110 -8.75 11.11 44.69
C ASN A 110 -9.82 10.00 44.77
N ASP A 111 -9.52 8.97 45.57
CA ASP A 111 -10.36 7.77 45.78
C ASP A 111 -10.67 6.90 44.55
N ARG A 112 -10.09 7.21 43.39
CA ARG A 112 -10.19 6.38 42.18
C ARG A 112 -8.95 5.52 42.02
N ARG A 113 -9.15 4.22 41.77
CA ARG A 113 -8.04 3.28 41.56
C ARG A 113 -7.29 3.62 40.26
N VAL A 114 -5.95 3.64 40.32
CA VAL A 114 -5.10 3.97 39.18
C VAL A 114 -4.10 2.87 38.85
N SER A 115 -3.61 2.88 37.61
CA SER A 115 -2.51 2.01 37.18
C SER A 115 -1.17 2.49 37.79
N ALA A 116 -0.20 1.58 37.87
CA ALA A 116 1.16 1.94 38.30
C ALA A 116 1.84 2.91 37.32
N GLU A 117 1.44 2.92 36.05
CA GLU A 117 1.96 3.83 35.04
C GLU A 117 1.45 5.26 35.25
N ALA A 118 0.14 5.45 35.44
CA ALA A 118 -0.44 6.75 35.75
C ALA A 118 0.15 7.34 37.05
N LEU A 119 0.36 6.48 38.07
CA LEU A 119 0.98 6.90 39.32
C LEU A 119 2.43 7.36 39.13
N ARG A 120 3.24 6.68 38.29
CA ARG A 120 4.61 7.09 37.99
C ARG A 120 4.66 8.39 37.21
N GLY A 121 3.80 8.56 36.21
CA GLY A 121 3.69 9.80 35.44
C GLY A 121 3.37 11.00 36.33
N LEU A 122 2.51 10.81 37.35
CA LEU A 122 2.24 11.83 38.36
C LEU A 122 3.45 12.08 39.25
N ALA A 123 4.08 11.02 39.77
CA ALA A 123 5.24 11.14 40.67
C ALA A 123 6.40 11.93 40.05
N GLU A 124 6.73 11.67 38.77
CA GLU A 124 7.79 12.38 38.03
C GLU A 124 7.55 13.89 37.91
N ARG A 125 6.30 14.36 38.09
CA ARG A 125 5.94 15.78 38.04
C ARG A 125 5.74 16.40 39.43
N LEU A 126 5.44 15.60 40.44
CA LEU A 126 5.05 16.07 41.78
C LEU A 126 6.22 16.21 42.75
N VAL A 127 7.17 15.27 42.71
CA VAL A 127 8.27 15.20 43.68
C VAL A 127 9.53 14.68 43.01
N GLU A 128 10.65 15.37 43.23
CA GLU A 128 11.98 14.87 42.91
C GLU A 128 12.67 14.44 44.23
N ILE A 129 13.06 13.16 44.32
CA ILE A 129 13.72 12.61 45.52
C ILE A 129 15.20 12.40 45.22
N HIS A 130 16.05 13.21 45.86
CA HIS A 130 17.50 13.03 45.78
C HIS A 130 18.02 12.14 46.91
N GLY A 131 18.69 11.03 46.55
CA GLY A 131 19.23 10.06 47.50
C GLY A 131 20.04 8.95 46.81
N GLN A 132 20.35 7.88 47.54
CA GLN A 132 21.21 6.77 47.05
C GLN A 132 20.63 5.97 45.87
N HIS A 133 19.38 6.22 45.46
CA HIS A 133 18.67 5.48 44.40
C HIS A 133 18.03 6.42 43.36
N ASP A 134 18.69 7.55 43.06
CA ASP A 134 18.21 8.57 42.12
C ASP A 134 18.42 8.13 40.65
N ASP A 135 17.44 7.39 40.11
CA ASP A 135 17.41 7.00 38.68
C ASP A 135 16.75 8.07 37.77
N GLY A 136 16.13 9.10 38.36
CA GLY A 136 15.20 10.02 37.67
C GLY A 136 15.64 11.48 37.58
N GLY A 137 16.54 11.94 38.45
CA GLY A 137 16.95 13.34 38.56
C GLY A 137 18.18 13.71 37.74
N LEU A 138 18.89 14.74 38.20
CA LEU A 138 20.12 15.29 37.60
C LEU A 138 21.24 14.27 37.36
N LEU A 139 21.17 13.07 37.96
CA LEU A 139 22.15 12.00 37.74
C LEU A 139 21.81 11.09 36.55
N ASN A 140 20.62 11.23 35.96
CA ASN A 140 20.21 10.43 34.80
C ASN A 140 20.86 10.93 33.49
N PRO A 141 21.74 10.13 32.86
CA PRO A 141 22.46 10.54 31.64
C PRO A 141 21.54 10.85 30.46
N ARG A 142 20.30 10.34 30.46
CA ARG A 142 19.33 10.60 29.38
C ARG A 142 18.93 12.07 29.28
N GLY A 143 18.91 12.79 30.41
CA GLY A 143 18.57 14.22 30.46
C GLY A 143 19.75 15.16 30.19
N HIS A 144 20.99 14.70 30.43
CA HIS A 144 22.18 15.56 30.40
C HIS A 144 22.41 16.27 29.06
N ARG A 145 22.11 15.59 27.95
CA ARG A 145 22.25 16.20 26.62
C ARG A 145 21.31 17.39 26.43
N GLN A 146 20.08 17.29 26.92
CA GLN A 146 19.10 18.38 26.84
C GLN A 146 19.50 19.56 27.72
N LEU A 147 20.02 19.28 28.92
CA LEU A 147 20.57 20.31 29.81
C LEU A 147 21.74 21.05 29.17
N LEU A 148 22.69 20.32 28.57
CA LEU A 148 23.81 20.92 27.85
C LEU A 148 23.36 21.75 26.65
N ASP A 149 22.38 21.26 25.88
CA ASP A 149 21.84 21.98 24.73
C ASP A 149 21.11 23.27 25.15
N ALA A 150 20.38 23.24 26.26
CA ALA A 150 19.72 24.40 26.84
C ALA A 150 20.74 25.43 27.32
N PHE A 151 21.77 25.00 28.07
CA PHE A 151 22.86 25.86 28.51
C PHE A 151 23.67 26.45 27.34
N ALA A 152 23.85 25.67 26.28
CA ALA A 152 24.54 26.10 25.06
C ALA A 152 23.71 27.05 24.17
N GLY A 153 22.40 27.15 24.39
CA GLY A 153 21.47 27.86 23.52
C GLY A 153 21.43 27.27 22.10
N SER A 154 21.62 25.96 21.94
CA SER A 154 21.82 25.29 20.64
C SER A 154 20.53 24.98 19.87
N ALA A 155 19.44 25.70 20.13
CA ALA A 155 18.12 25.40 19.57
C ALA A 155 18.11 25.45 18.03
N ALA A 156 18.82 26.42 17.44
CA ALA A 156 18.90 26.57 15.99
C ALA A 156 19.69 25.43 15.33
N GLU A 157 20.83 25.04 15.90
CA GLU A 157 21.66 23.93 15.42
C GLU A 157 20.97 22.59 15.59
N LEU A 158 20.28 22.38 16.72
CA LEU A 158 19.45 21.19 16.94
C LEU A 158 18.39 21.06 15.84
N GLU A 159 17.70 22.15 15.52
CA GLU A 159 16.67 22.14 14.50
C GLU A 159 17.25 21.94 13.10
N ALA A 160 18.43 22.52 12.81
CA ALA A 160 19.14 22.25 11.57
C ALA A 160 19.52 20.76 11.41
N VAL A 161 20.00 20.12 12.48
CA VAL A 161 20.31 18.68 12.49
C VAL A 161 19.04 17.85 12.30
N ARG A 162 17.93 18.19 12.97
CA ARG A 162 16.64 17.49 12.80
C ARG A 162 16.16 17.54 11.35
N ARG A 163 16.19 18.72 10.72
CA ARG A 163 15.81 18.86 9.31
C ARG A 163 16.72 18.06 8.39
N ALA A 164 18.04 18.17 8.57
CA ALA A 164 19.01 17.43 7.76
C ALA A 164 18.85 15.90 7.91
N TRP A 165 18.54 15.43 9.13
CA TRP A 165 18.21 14.04 9.38
C TRP A 165 16.93 13.61 8.67
N GLY A 166 15.87 14.43 8.70
CA GLY A 166 14.64 14.19 7.95
C GLY A 166 14.89 14.01 6.46
N THR A 167 15.65 14.93 5.85
CA THR A 167 16.05 14.85 4.44
C THR A 167 16.86 13.59 4.14
N LEU A 168 17.84 13.26 4.98
CA LEU A 168 18.64 12.04 4.84
C LEU A 168 17.77 10.77 4.88
N GLN A 169 16.84 10.69 5.84
CA GLN A 169 15.94 9.55 5.97
C GLN A 169 14.93 9.46 4.82
N GLY A 170 14.53 10.60 4.23
CA GLY A 170 13.75 10.63 2.99
C GLY A 170 14.56 10.06 1.82
N ALA A 171 15.74 10.61 1.56
CA ALA A 171 16.61 10.16 0.47
C ALA A 171 16.97 8.67 0.56
N ARG A 172 17.20 8.14 1.77
CA ARG A 172 17.44 6.70 1.98
C ARG A 172 16.22 5.85 1.63
N ARG A 173 15.02 6.29 2.01
CA ARG A 173 13.77 5.59 1.68
C ARG A 173 13.51 5.59 0.18
N ASP A 174 13.71 6.73 -0.47
CA ASP A 174 13.48 6.88 -1.91
C ASP A 174 14.45 6.00 -2.72
N LEU A 175 15.74 6.00 -2.37
CA LEU A 175 16.73 5.14 -3.01
C LEU A 175 16.41 3.65 -2.81
N ALA A 176 16.11 3.24 -1.56
CA ALA A 176 15.79 1.84 -1.27
C ALA A 176 14.51 1.37 -2.00
N ALA A 177 13.50 2.23 -2.12
CA ALA A 177 12.28 1.93 -2.87
C ALA A 177 12.57 1.76 -4.37
N ALA A 178 13.38 2.64 -4.96
CA ALA A 178 13.78 2.54 -6.36
C ALA A 178 14.64 1.29 -6.63
N GLU A 179 15.58 0.96 -5.74
CA GLU A 179 16.39 -0.26 -5.83
C GLU A 179 15.52 -1.52 -5.76
N ALA A 180 14.56 -1.58 -4.84
CA ALA A 180 13.63 -2.69 -4.72
C ALA A 180 12.74 -2.84 -5.96
N ALA A 181 12.22 -1.73 -6.49
CA ALA A 181 11.42 -1.72 -7.71
C ALA A 181 12.24 -2.23 -8.91
N LEU A 182 13.48 -1.75 -9.08
CA LEU A 182 14.34 -2.20 -10.18
C LEU A 182 14.74 -3.67 -10.04
N ALA A 183 15.01 -4.14 -8.81
CA ALA A 183 15.34 -5.55 -8.56
C ALA A 183 14.19 -6.49 -8.92
N ALA A 184 12.94 -6.10 -8.59
CA ALA A 184 11.75 -6.87 -8.93
C ALA A 184 11.56 -6.97 -10.46
N VAL A 185 11.79 -5.89 -11.20
CA VAL A 185 11.65 -5.90 -12.67
C VAL A 185 12.84 -6.60 -13.35
N ARG A 186 14.06 -6.48 -12.81
CA ARG A 186 15.25 -7.18 -13.31
C ARG A 186 15.14 -8.70 -13.25
N ALA A 187 14.46 -9.24 -12.24
CA ALA A 187 14.17 -10.67 -12.16
C ALA A 187 13.35 -11.18 -13.37
N GLU A 188 12.64 -10.29 -14.06
CA GLU A 188 11.81 -10.57 -15.22
C GLU A 188 12.38 -9.97 -16.53
N GLU A 189 13.60 -9.40 -16.52
CA GLU A 189 14.14 -8.66 -17.67
C GLU A 189 14.19 -9.51 -18.95
N ASP A 190 14.77 -10.71 -18.86
CA ASP A 190 14.89 -11.61 -20.02
C ASP A 190 13.50 -11.97 -20.58
N TYR A 191 12.52 -12.19 -19.71
CA TYR A 191 11.14 -12.44 -20.11
C TYR A 191 10.52 -11.20 -20.78
N LEU A 192 10.68 -10.01 -20.19
CA LEU A 192 10.13 -8.77 -20.72
C LEU A 192 10.70 -8.44 -22.09
N ARG A 193 12.03 -8.51 -22.26
CA ARG A 193 12.70 -8.27 -23.55
C ARG A 193 12.20 -9.25 -24.61
N HIS A 194 12.18 -10.55 -24.30
CA HIS A 194 11.69 -11.56 -25.24
C HIS A 194 10.21 -11.38 -25.60
N ALA A 195 9.35 -11.09 -24.61
CA ALA A 195 7.91 -10.93 -24.83
C ALA A 195 7.60 -9.68 -25.66
N VAL A 196 8.27 -8.55 -25.37
CA VAL A 196 8.12 -7.32 -26.15
C VAL A 196 8.59 -7.54 -27.59
N ASP A 197 9.76 -8.14 -27.81
CA ASP A 197 10.27 -8.43 -29.16
C ASP A 197 9.32 -9.30 -30.00
N GLU A 198 8.68 -10.29 -29.37
CA GLU A 198 7.73 -11.18 -30.04
C GLU A 198 6.42 -10.45 -30.38
N LEU A 199 5.90 -9.64 -29.45
CA LEU A 199 4.67 -8.86 -29.64
C LEU A 199 4.86 -7.70 -30.62
N ASP A 200 6.03 -7.08 -30.66
CA ASP A 200 6.35 -6.01 -31.61
C ASP A 200 6.53 -6.54 -33.04
N ARG A 201 7.04 -7.78 -33.20
CA ARG A 201 7.04 -8.45 -34.51
C ARG A 201 5.63 -8.75 -35.01
N LEU A 202 4.70 -9.09 -34.11
CA LEU A 202 3.30 -9.31 -34.50
C LEU A 202 2.54 -7.99 -34.70
N ALA A 203 2.83 -6.96 -33.91
CA ALA A 203 2.16 -5.67 -33.89
C ALA A 203 0.61 -5.79 -33.86
N PRO A 204 0.02 -6.46 -32.85
CA PRO A 204 -1.43 -6.64 -32.75
C PRO A 204 -2.13 -5.30 -32.54
N GLN A 205 -3.30 -5.13 -33.15
CA GLN A 205 -4.14 -3.94 -32.99
C GLN A 205 -5.35 -4.23 -32.08
N PRO A 206 -5.85 -3.23 -31.34
CA PRO A 206 -7.08 -3.39 -30.56
C PRO A 206 -8.28 -3.76 -31.45
N GLY A 207 -9.03 -4.80 -31.08
CA GLY A 207 -10.21 -5.27 -31.82
C GLY A 207 -9.91 -5.99 -33.14
N GLU A 208 -8.64 -6.30 -33.40
CA GLU A 208 -8.20 -6.95 -34.64
C GLU A 208 -8.76 -8.37 -34.79
N ASP A 209 -8.80 -9.17 -33.71
CA ASP A 209 -9.30 -10.56 -33.77
C ASP A 209 -10.77 -10.59 -34.16
N ALA A 210 -11.59 -9.76 -33.51
CA ALA A 210 -13.02 -9.66 -33.81
C ALA A 210 -13.29 -9.26 -35.27
N SER A 211 -12.55 -8.26 -35.77
CA SER A 211 -12.67 -7.77 -37.16
C SER A 211 -12.27 -8.83 -38.18
N LEU A 212 -11.13 -9.51 -37.95
CA LEU A 212 -10.65 -10.57 -38.83
C LEU A 212 -11.54 -11.80 -38.80
N ASP A 213 -12.08 -12.19 -37.65
CA ASP A 213 -12.98 -13.35 -37.56
C ASP A 213 -14.32 -13.08 -38.28
N ALA A 214 -14.85 -11.85 -38.18
CA ALA A 214 -16.02 -11.43 -38.96
C ALA A 214 -15.73 -11.49 -40.47
N THR A 215 -14.58 -10.96 -40.90
CA THR A 215 -14.14 -11.00 -42.30
C THR A 215 -14.00 -12.43 -42.80
N ARG A 216 -13.33 -13.30 -42.04
CA ARG A 216 -13.15 -14.73 -42.37
C ARG A 216 -14.50 -15.44 -42.52
N ARG A 217 -15.45 -15.22 -41.61
CA ARG A 217 -16.79 -15.82 -41.69
C ARG A 217 -17.54 -15.36 -42.94
N SER A 218 -17.46 -14.07 -43.27
CA SER A 218 -18.08 -13.50 -44.47
C SER A 218 -17.49 -14.12 -45.75
N MET A 219 -16.16 -14.22 -45.85
CA MET A 219 -15.49 -14.85 -46.99
C MET A 219 -15.84 -16.34 -47.13
N GLN A 220 -15.91 -17.09 -46.03
CA GLN A 220 -16.32 -18.49 -46.03
C GLN A 220 -17.79 -18.68 -46.41
N ALA A 221 -18.67 -17.75 -46.04
CA ALA A 221 -20.07 -17.78 -46.46
C ALA A 221 -20.20 -17.49 -47.95
N ALA A 222 -19.50 -16.47 -48.46
CA ALA A 222 -19.45 -16.15 -49.89
C ALA A 222 -18.90 -17.31 -50.74
N GLY A 223 -17.85 -18.00 -50.27
CA GLY A 223 -17.34 -19.21 -50.93
C GLY A 223 -18.36 -20.34 -51.04
N ARG A 224 -19.12 -20.61 -49.96
CA ARG A 224 -20.19 -21.62 -49.98
C ARG A 224 -21.32 -21.26 -50.96
N ILE A 225 -21.76 -20.01 -50.94
CA ILE A 225 -22.78 -19.51 -51.87
C ILE A 225 -22.28 -19.66 -53.31
N ARG A 226 -21.03 -19.28 -53.58
CA ARG A 226 -20.41 -19.42 -54.90
C ARG A 226 -20.41 -20.86 -55.38
N ASP A 227 -20.11 -21.84 -54.54
CA ASP A 227 -20.10 -23.26 -54.92
C ASP A 227 -21.50 -23.76 -55.33
N ASP A 228 -22.56 -23.32 -54.64
CA ASP A 228 -23.95 -23.64 -55.00
C ASP A 228 -24.36 -22.95 -56.31
N VAL A 229 -24.01 -21.65 -56.46
CA VAL A 229 -24.32 -20.86 -57.67
C VAL A 229 -23.56 -21.39 -58.89
N ALA A 230 -22.31 -21.84 -58.73
CA ALA A 230 -21.52 -22.44 -59.81
C ALA A 230 -22.11 -23.77 -60.28
N ARG A 231 -22.61 -24.60 -59.33
CA ARG A 231 -23.34 -25.82 -59.66
C ARG A 231 -24.64 -25.53 -60.40
N ALA A 232 -25.37 -24.48 -60.01
CA ALA A 232 -26.55 -24.03 -60.74
C ALA A 232 -26.19 -23.59 -62.17
N LEU A 233 -25.14 -22.79 -62.37
CA LEU A 233 -24.69 -22.38 -63.70
C LEU A 233 -24.34 -23.59 -64.58
N GLN A 234 -23.62 -24.56 -64.03
CA GLN A 234 -23.27 -25.79 -64.75
C GLN A 234 -24.52 -26.58 -65.18
N ALA A 235 -25.55 -26.64 -64.34
CA ALA A 235 -26.81 -27.31 -64.64
C ALA A 235 -27.65 -26.57 -65.71
N LEU A 236 -27.56 -25.25 -65.78
CA LEU A 236 -28.28 -24.42 -66.76
C LEU A 236 -27.58 -24.41 -68.13
N GLY A 237 -26.25 -24.51 -68.15
CA GLY A 237 -25.44 -24.30 -69.35
C GLY A 237 -25.45 -25.45 -70.39
N PRO A 238 -24.47 -25.45 -71.31
CA PRO A 238 -24.51 -26.25 -72.55
C PRO A 238 -24.39 -27.77 -72.36
N ASN A 239 -24.05 -28.25 -71.16
CA ASN A 239 -24.04 -29.68 -70.82
C ASN A 239 -25.25 -30.08 -69.95
N GLY A 240 -26.22 -29.19 -69.76
CA GLY A 240 -27.38 -29.37 -68.89
C GLY A 240 -28.69 -29.04 -69.59
N ALA A 241 -29.50 -28.20 -68.95
CA ALA A 241 -30.85 -27.85 -69.44
C ALA A 241 -30.84 -27.26 -70.86
N GLU A 242 -29.86 -26.43 -71.20
CA GLU A 242 -29.74 -25.81 -72.53
C GLU A 242 -29.60 -26.87 -73.63
N ALA A 243 -28.73 -27.86 -73.42
CA ALA A 243 -28.56 -28.97 -74.36
C ALA A 243 -29.85 -29.79 -74.50
N LEU A 244 -30.49 -30.17 -73.40
CA LEU A 244 -31.70 -31.01 -73.43
C LEU A 244 -32.87 -30.31 -74.15
N ILE A 245 -33.07 -29.01 -73.88
CA ILE A 245 -34.12 -28.21 -74.52
C ILE A 245 -33.78 -27.98 -76.00
N GLY A 246 -32.52 -27.67 -76.31
CA GLY A 246 -32.05 -27.51 -77.68
C GLY A 246 -32.18 -28.78 -78.52
N ASP A 247 -31.85 -29.94 -77.96
CA ASP A 247 -31.99 -31.25 -78.61
C ASP A 247 -33.46 -31.59 -78.87
N ALA A 248 -34.32 -31.39 -77.88
CA ALA A 248 -35.76 -31.58 -78.04
C ALA A 248 -36.34 -30.68 -79.13
N GLY A 249 -35.94 -29.41 -79.18
CA GLY A 249 -36.34 -28.47 -80.23
C GLY A 249 -35.93 -28.97 -81.63
N ARG A 250 -34.66 -29.36 -81.80
CA ARG A 250 -34.13 -29.88 -83.08
C ARG A 250 -34.83 -31.16 -83.53
N TRP A 251 -35.10 -32.09 -82.62
CA TRP A 251 -35.81 -33.33 -82.97
C TRP A 251 -37.25 -33.06 -83.40
N LEU A 252 -37.94 -32.11 -82.76
CA LEU A 252 -39.30 -31.73 -83.14
C LEU A 252 -39.34 -30.99 -84.48
N ASP A 253 -38.41 -30.06 -84.72
CA ASP A 253 -38.27 -29.38 -86.02
C ASP A 253 -38.08 -30.37 -87.17
N THR A 254 -37.33 -31.44 -86.95
CA THR A 254 -37.06 -32.48 -87.97
C THR A 254 -38.33 -33.20 -88.44
N VAL A 255 -39.39 -33.24 -87.63
CA VAL A 255 -40.66 -33.91 -87.93
C VAL A 255 -41.84 -32.95 -88.11
N ALA A 256 -41.63 -31.63 -87.96
CA ALA A 256 -42.67 -30.61 -87.96
C ALA A 256 -43.53 -30.60 -89.24
N ASP A 257 -42.90 -30.67 -90.41
CA ASP A 257 -43.59 -30.68 -91.72
C ASP A 257 -44.54 -31.88 -91.89
N ARG A 258 -44.28 -32.98 -91.18
CA ARG A 258 -45.09 -34.21 -91.22
C ARG A 258 -46.22 -34.21 -90.19
N ALA A 259 -46.26 -33.23 -89.31
CA ALA A 259 -47.19 -33.18 -88.18
C ALA A 259 -48.35 -32.20 -88.40
N GLU A 260 -48.51 -31.63 -89.60
CA GLU A 260 -49.62 -30.73 -89.98
C GLU A 260 -49.84 -29.57 -88.97
N GLY A 261 -48.75 -28.93 -88.51
CA GLY A 261 -48.80 -27.80 -87.58
C GLY A 261 -49.07 -28.14 -86.11
N ARG A 262 -49.25 -29.42 -85.76
CA ARG A 262 -49.53 -29.85 -84.36
C ARG A 262 -48.36 -29.62 -83.40
N LEU A 263 -47.14 -29.43 -83.92
CA LEU A 263 -45.92 -29.26 -83.13
C LEU A 263 -45.49 -27.79 -82.98
N ASP A 264 -46.02 -26.88 -83.79
CA ASP A 264 -45.59 -25.47 -83.87
C ASP A 264 -45.66 -24.76 -82.52
N GLY A 265 -46.72 -25.01 -81.75
CA GLY A 265 -46.89 -24.44 -80.42
C GLY A 265 -45.83 -24.93 -79.41
N ALA A 266 -45.42 -26.20 -79.50
CA ALA A 266 -44.40 -26.78 -78.63
C ALA A 266 -42.99 -26.29 -79.01
N ILE A 267 -42.67 -26.23 -80.31
CA ILE A 267 -41.41 -25.68 -80.83
C ILE A 267 -41.26 -24.21 -80.41
N ALA A 268 -42.30 -23.40 -80.61
CA ALA A 268 -42.29 -22.00 -80.19
C ALA A 268 -42.14 -21.86 -78.66
N ALA A 269 -42.71 -22.77 -77.87
CA ALA A 269 -42.54 -22.79 -76.42
C ALA A 269 -41.11 -23.13 -76.01
N LEU A 270 -40.47 -24.13 -76.63
CA LEU A 270 -39.08 -24.49 -76.38
C LEU A 270 -38.12 -23.34 -76.75
N GLY A 271 -38.38 -22.63 -77.84
CA GLY A 271 -37.63 -21.43 -78.22
C GLY A 271 -37.68 -20.33 -77.15
N ARG A 272 -38.88 -20.05 -76.61
CA ARG A 272 -39.02 -19.11 -75.48
C ARG A 272 -38.29 -19.61 -74.23
N CYS A 273 -38.37 -20.91 -73.91
CA CYS A 273 -37.64 -21.49 -72.79
C CYS A 273 -36.12 -21.30 -72.92
N LEU A 274 -35.55 -21.43 -74.12
CA LEU A 274 -34.11 -21.19 -74.35
C LEU A 274 -33.73 -19.72 -74.12
N THR A 275 -34.57 -18.77 -74.54
CA THR A 275 -34.36 -17.34 -74.28
C THR A 275 -34.35 -17.06 -72.78
N GLU A 276 -35.38 -17.50 -72.06
CA GLU A 276 -35.50 -17.31 -70.60
C GLU A 276 -34.35 -18.02 -69.84
N LEU A 277 -33.93 -19.20 -70.31
CA LEU A 277 -32.79 -19.91 -69.75
C LEU A 277 -31.48 -19.14 -69.94
N GLY A 278 -31.26 -18.54 -71.11
CA GLY A 278 -30.11 -17.70 -71.39
C GLY A 278 -30.04 -16.47 -70.47
N GLU A 279 -31.18 -15.83 -70.22
CA GLU A 279 -31.27 -14.71 -69.27
C GLU A 279 -30.95 -15.15 -67.84
N ALA A 280 -31.48 -16.30 -67.41
CA ALA A 280 -31.17 -16.87 -66.10
C ALA A 280 -29.68 -17.18 -65.94
N SER A 281 -29.06 -17.81 -66.94
CA SER A 281 -27.61 -18.11 -66.96
C SER A 281 -26.77 -16.84 -66.84
N GLN A 282 -27.09 -15.78 -67.60
CA GLN A 282 -26.40 -14.48 -67.48
C GLN A 282 -26.61 -13.83 -66.09
N GLY A 283 -27.79 -14.01 -65.47
CA GLY A 283 -28.03 -13.57 -64.09
C GLY A 283 -27.12 -14.29 -63.10
N VAL A 284 -26.99 -15.62 -63.25
CA VAL A 284 -26.15 -16.48 -62.41
C VAL A 284 -24.66 -16.18 -62.61
N GLU A 285 -24.20 -15.98 -63.84
CA GLU A 285 -22.82 -15.58 -64.15
C GLU A 285 -22.42 -14.26 -63.48
N ARG A 286 -23.27 -13.22 -63.61
CA ARG A 286 -23.05 -11.94 -62.92
C ARG A 286 -23.00 -12.09 -61.40
N CYS A 287 -23.81 -12.98 -60.83
CA CYS A 287 -23.77 -13.29 -59.40
C CYS A 287 -22.44 -13.95 -59.00
N LEU A 288 -21.92 -14.88 -59.80
CA LEU A 288 -20.62 -15.52 -59.54
C LEU A 288 -19.45 -14.55 -59.58
N GLU A 289 -19.46 -13.61 -60.53
CA GLU A 289 -18.45 -12.55 -60.60
C GLU A 289 -18.49 -11.67 -59.34
N ALA A 290 -19.69 -11.30 -58.87
CA ALA A 290 -19.87 -10.52 -57.64
C ALA A 290 -19.45 -11.27 -56.36
N LEU A 291 -19.52 -12.61 -56.35
CA LEU A 291 -19.14 -13.48 -55.23
C LEU A 291 -17.66 -13.91 -55.26
N SER A 292 -16.82 -13.21 -56.03
CA SER A 292 -15.38 -13.44 -56.09
C SER A 292 -14.72 -13.26 -54.72
N VAL A 293 -14.24 -14.37 -54.13
CA VAL A 293 -13.39 -14.38 -52.93
C VAL A 293 -12.00 -14.79 -53.34
N ASP A 294 -11.00 -14.00 -53.01
CA ASP A 294 -9.60 -14.36 -53.20
C ASP A 294 -9.17 -15.40 -52.15
N PRO A 295 -8.79 -16.63 -52.56
CA PRO A 295 -8.34 -17.67 -51.64
C PRO A 295 -7.07 -17.26 -50.86
N ALA A 296 -6.16 -16.51 -51.49
CA ALA A 296 -4.93 -16.06 -50.84
C ALA A 296 -5.24 -15.05 -49.72
N ALA A 297 -6.22 -14.18 -49.93
CA ALA A 297 -6.68 -13.25 -48.89
C ALA A 297 -7.35 -13.99 -47.72
N LEU A 298 -8.13 -15.05 -47.97
CA LEU A 298 -8.72 -15.86 -46.91
C LEU A 298 -7.65 -16.58 -46.07
N GLU A 299 -6.61 -17.11 -46.72
CA GLU A 299 -5.48 -17.75 -46.04
C GLU A 299 -4.70 -16.74 -45.19
N ALA A 300 -4.40 -15.56 -45.73
CA ALA A 300 -3.74 -14.48 -44.98
C ALA A 300 -4.53 -14.04 -43.73
N VAL A 301 -5.86 -13.94 -43.83
CA VAL A 301 -6.73 -13.65 -42.67
C VAL A 301 -6.67 -14.79 -41.65
N ALA A 302 -6.68 -16.05 -42.09
CA ALA A 302 -6.60 -17.20 -41.21
C ALA A 302 -5.26 -17.30 -40.48
N ASP A 303 -4.15 -17.06 -41.19
CA ASP A 303 -2.80 -17.05 -40.63
C ASP A 303 -2.62 -15.92 -39.61
N ARG A 304 -3.15 -14.72 -39.91
CA ARG A 304 -3.13 -13.59 -38.98
C ARG A 304 -3.91 -13.89 -37.70
N LEU A 305 -5.12 -14.46 -37.82
CA LEU A 305 -5.91 -14.91 -36.67
C LEU A 305 -5.18 -15.99 -35.86
N PHE A 306 -4.53 -16.93 -36.53
CA PHE A 306 -3.77 -17.99 -35.86
C PHE A 306 -2.59 -17.41 -35.05
N ALA A 307 -1.85 -16.46 -35.64
CA ALA A 307 -0.73 -15.81 -34.99
C ALA A 307 -1.16 -14.99 -33.75
N ILE A 308 -2.22 -14.19 -33.87
CA ILE A 308 -2.78 -13.40 -32.75
C ILE A 308 -3.23 -14.32 -31.61
N ARG A 309 -4.04 -15.35 -31.92
CA ARG A 309 -4.53 -16.30 -30.91
C ARG A 309 -3.42 -17.16 -30.30
N GLY A 310 -2.37 -17.44 -31.07
CA GLY A 310 -1.17 -18.12 -30.60
C GLY A 310 -0.48 -17.35 -29.48
N LEU A 311 -0.17 -16.07 -29.70
CA LEU A 311 0.45 -15.22 -28.68
C LEU A 311 -0.49 -14.91 -27.51
N ALA A 312 -1.77 -14.69 -27.77
CA ALA A 312 -2.77 -14.50 -26.72
C ALA A 312 -2.79 -15.68 -25.73
N ARG A 313 -2.80 -16.93 -26.24
CA ARG A 313 -2.69 -18.13 -25.40
C ARG A 313 -1.37 -18.22 -24.66
N LYS A 314 -0.25 -17.89 -25.30
CA LYS A 314 1.08 -17.92 -24.70
C LYS A 314 1.18 -16.99 -23.48
N HIS A 315 0.54 -15.82 -23.56
CA HIS A 315 0.54 -14.81 -22.49
C HIS A 315 -0.69 -14.88 -21.57
N GLY A 316 -1.64 -15.77 -21.83
CA GLY A 316 -2.82 -15.96 -20.99
C GLY A 316 -3.81 -14.77 -21.01
N VAL A 317 -3.87 -14.03 -22.12
CA VAL A 317 -4.74 -12.86 -22.31
C VAL A 317 -5.76 -13.10 -23.42
N ALA A 318 -6.85 -12.33 -23.45
CA ALA A 318 -7.76 -12.37 -24.58
C ALA A 318 -7.08 -11.82 -25.85
N PRO A 319 -7.38 -12.34 -27.05
CA PRO A 319 -6.82 -11.85 -28.31
C PRO A 319 -6.95 -10.33 -28.51
N ASP A 320 -8.11 -9.76 -28.19
CA ASP A 320 -8.35 -8.31 -28.33
C ASP A 320 -7.62 -7.46 -27.28
N ASP A 321 -7.23 -8.04 -26.15
CA ASP A 321 -6.47 -7.37 -25.10
C ASP A 321 -4.95 -7.42 -25.35
N LEU A 322 -4.51 -8.19 -26.34
CA LEU A 322 -3.09 -8.45 -26.61
C LEU A 322 -2.30 -7.16 -26.90
N ALA A 323 -2.92 -6.20 -27.59
CA ALA A 323 -2.32 -4.89 -27.86
C ALA A 323 -2.09 -4.08 -26.58
N GLY A 324 -3.07 -4.06 -25.68
CA GLY A 324 -2.94 -3.39 -24.38
C GLY A 324 -1.93 -4.08 -23.46
N PHE A 325 -1.89 -5.41 -23.50
CA PHE A 325 -0.89 -6.19 -22.79
C PHE A 325 0.54 -5.88 -23.28
N ALA A 326 0.75 -5.81 -24.60
CA ALA A 326 2.04 -5.45 -25.19
C ALA A 326 2.50 -4.06 -24.72
N GLU A 327 1.60 -3.09 -24.69
CA GLU A 327 1.90 -1.74 -24.20
C GLU A 327 2.31 -1.74 -22.71
N GLY A 328 1.61 -2.50 -21.88
CA GLY A 328 1.99 -2.67 -20.47
C GLY A 328 3.40 -3.27 -20.30
N LEU A 329 3.79 -4.24 -21.14
CA LEU A 329 5.13 -4.81 -21.12
C LEU A 329 6.20 -3.80 -21.58
N ARG A 330 5.92 -3.01 -22.63
CA ARG A 330 6.84 -1.94 -23.08
C ARG A 330 7.10 -0.91 -22.00
N GLN A 331 6.07 -0.49 -21.27
CA GLN A 331 6.22 0.48 -20.18
C GLN A 331 7.10 -0.08 -19.05
N ARG A 332 6.93 -1.35 -18.70
CA ARG A 332 7.77 -2.04 -17.71
C ARG A 332 9.22 -2.15 -18.17
N LEU A 333 9.45 -2.46 -19.45
CA LEU A 333 10.80 -2.54 -20.03
C LEU A 333 11.47 -1.16 -20.08
N ALA A 334 10.74 -0.12 -20.50
CA ALA A 334 11.24 1.25 -20.52
C ALA A 334 11.60 1.77 -19.12
N ALA A 335 10.83 1.40 -18.10
CA ALA A 335 11.16 1.71 -16.71
C ALA A 335 12.45 1.02 -16.26
N LEU A 336 12.73 -0.19 -16.74
CA LEU A 336 13.98 -0.91 -16.45
C LEU A 336 15.18 -0.24 -17.13
N ASP A 337 15.06 0.14 -18.40
CA ASP A 337 16.11 0.83 -19.14
C ASP A 337 16.40 2.23 -18.56
N GLY A 338 15.37 2.98 -18.15
CA GLY A 338 15.49 4.30 -17.52
C GLY A 338 15.90 4.28 -16.04
N GLY A 339 15.77 3.14 -15.36
CA GLY A 339 16.02 3.03 -13.92
C GLY A 339 17.47 3.28 -13.51
N ALA A 340 18.44 3.07 -14.41
CA ALA A 340 19.85 3.29 -14.10
C ALA A 340 20.23 4.78 -13.94
N ASP A 341 19.61 5.68 -14.70
CA ASP A 341 19.81 7.13 -14.56
C ASP A 341 19.11 7.64 -13.29
N ASP A 342 17.90 7.14 -13.00
CA ASP A 342 17.16 7.53 -11.81
C ASP A 342 17.85 7.10 -10.52
N LEU A 343 18.39 5.87 -10.48
CA LEU A 343 19.19 5.39 -9.36
C LEU A 343 20.45 6.24 -9.14
N ARG A 344 21.15 6.63 -10.21
CA ARG A 344 22.31 7.52 -10.10
C ARG A 344 21.93 8.89 -9.53
N ARG A 345 20.80 9.45 -9.97
CA ARG A 345 20.27 10.72 -9.46
C ARG A 345 19.91 10.61 -7.97
N LEU A 346 19.21 9.56 -7.56
CA LEU A 346 18.83 9.31 -6.17
C LEU A 346 20.06 9.07 -5.27
N ALA A 347 21.04 8.29 -5.74
CA ALA A 347 22.30 8.08 -5.02
C ALA A 347 23.08 9.39 -4.84
N GLY A 348 23.09 10.26 -5.85
CA GLY A 348 23.66 11.61 -5.74
C GLY A 348 22.93 12.47 -4.70
N GLY A 349 21.60 12.41 -4.67
CA GLY A 349 20.78 13.08 -3.66
C GLY A 349 21.05 12.57 -2.24
N LEU A 350 21.21 11.26 -2.06
CA LEU A 350 21.60 10.66 -0.78
C LEU A 350 22.97 11.15 -0.33
N ALA A 351 23.97 11.15 -1.21
CA ALA A 351 25.32 11.62 -0.88
C ALA A 351 25.31 13.10 -0.45
N ALA A 352 24.54 13.96 -1.13
CA ALA A 352 24.36 15.36 -0.75
C ALA A 352 23.67 15.50 0.62
N ALA A 353 22.62 14.72 0.88
CA ALA A 353 21.92 14.73 2.16
C ALA A 353 22.81 14.24 3.32
N GLU A 354 23.64 13.22 3.09
CA GLU A 354 24.64 12.76 4.06
C GLU A 354 25.68 13.83 4.39
N ALA A 355 26.19 14.52 3.37
CA ALA A 355 27.11 15.63 3.56
C ALA A 355 26.45 16.75 4.38
N GLY A 356 25.22 17.15 4.04
CA GLY A 356 24.46 18.17 4.78
C GLY A 356 24.22 17.80 6.25
N TYR A 357 23.86 16.54 6.51
CA TYR A 357 23.71 16.03 7.87
C TYR A 357 25.03 16.06 8.65
N ARG A 358 26.14 15.59 8.05
CA ARG A 358 27.46 15.61 8.69
C ARG A 358 27.90 17.03 9.05
N THR A 359 27.70 18.01 8.17
CA THR A 359 28.01 19.41 8.43
C THR A 359 27.18 19.97 9.60
N ALA A 360 25.86 19.75 9.60
CA ALA A 360 24.99 20.21 10.69
C ALA A 360 25.35 19.55 12.02
N ALA A 361 25.62 18.24 12.02
CA ALA A 361 25.99 17.48 13.21
C ALA A 361 27.35 17.90 13.78
N ALA A 362 28.31 18.22 12.91
CA ALA A 362 29.62 18.76 13.31
C ALA A 362 29.46 20.12 14.00
N ALA A 363 28.70 21.04 13.41
CA ALA A 363 28.44 22.35 14.01
C ALA A 363 27.78 22.25 15.40
N LEU A 364 26.76 21.39 15.55
CA LEU A 364 26.14 21.13 16.85
C LEU A 364 27.13 20.52 17.86
N SER A 365 27.99 19.62 17.41
CA SER A 365 28.99 18.97 18.25
C SER A 365 30.06 19.96 18.74
N ASP A 366 30.51 20.87 17.88
CA ASP A 366 31.46 21.92 18.24
C ASP A 366 30.85 22.89 19.26
N ARG A 367 29.58 23.28 19.04
CA ARG A 367 28.83 24.13 19.99
C ARG A 367 28.67 23.46 21.35
N ARG A 368 28.34 22.16 21.40
CA ARG A 368 28.27 21.37 22.63
C ARG A 368 29.61 21.29 23.35
N ARG A 369 30.72 21.05 22.63
CA ARG A 369 32.08 21.01 23.22
C ARG A 369 32.47 22.35 23.83
N ALA A 370 32.21 23.46 23.14
CA ALA A 370 32.47 24.79 23.66
C ALA A 370 31.61 25.11 24.91
N ALA A 371 30.34 24.71 24.89
CA ALA A 371 29.44 24.90 26.01
C ALA A 371 29.81 24.03 27.22
N ALA A 372 30.25 22.78 27.01
CA ALA A 372 30.71 21.90 28.09
C ALA A 372 31.86 22.55 28.87
N GLY A 373 32.88 23.08 28.18
CA GLY A 373 33.97 23.78 28.85
C GLY A 373 33.58 25.12 29.52
N ARG A 374 32.41 25.68 29.22
CA ARG A 374 31.84 26.80 30.01
C ARG A 374 31.07 26.30 31.21
N LEU A 375 30.32 25.20 31.05
CA LEU A 375 29.53 24.58 32.11
C LEU A 375 30.43 24.01 33.20
N ASP A 376 31.56 23.38 32.84
CA ASP A 376 32.56 22.87 33.79
C ASP A 376 33.19 23.97 34.67
N ARG A 377 33.11 25.23 34.24
CA ARG A 377 33.66 26.40 34.96
C ARG A 377 32.62 27.18 35.75
N ALA A 378 31.34 26.97 35.46
CA ALA A 378 30.21 27.61 36.12
C ALA A 378 29.84 26.82 37.38
#